data_AF-A0A960SU59-F1
#
_entry.id   AF-A0A960SU59-F1
#
_cell.length_a   1.000
_cell.length_b   1.000
_cell.length_c   1.000
_cell.angle_alpha   90.00
_cell.angle_beta   90.00
_cell.angle_gamma   90.00
#
_symmetry.space_group_name_H-M   'P 1'
#
loop_
_entity.id
_entity.type
_entity.pdbx_description
1 polymer ?
#
loop_
_entity_poly.entity_id
_entity_poly.type
_entity_poly.pdbx_seq_one_letter_code
_entity_poly.pdbx_strand_id
1 'polypeptide(L)'
;MSGATRLFAVLFALASVLYGIRLFRSGRWMQFLLILVLGILIALKPSGTRRNHFQTSAPIVHHATPFQSPVRNRQVDLRRIQERPPPSRPEPRLSSSSPPVPQTTVIPAPKSREPLIRFIHRYLEVFEKKEIDGLLEFYSDWLLFNGKPETKATIESALRDYWNTNPQKSLAIDLGAHQLEDEDLIVVNASEDLPNGKRRERVIQVLFNEGRWLVTSDKIEPVTNTRTEPHRSTQTLSLRDRLKKLVLDTRRAEVARDLEGSMRGYNEYVTYFGKTRTFNEIKKDKSDYLEKWPVLEEELSGPVKVSIRSGEFAELEFETNFTTRNLANNEWRTGTIHNKYTLVKGDEGWRITAQSGDVRNLRKNPD
;
A
#
# COMPACT_ATOMS: atom_id res chain seq x y z
N MET A 1 9.22 -37.77 23.19
CA MET A 1 8.85 -38.17 21.82
C MET A 1 8.24 -39.55 21.88
N SER A 2 7.04 -39.74 21.32
CA SER A 2 6.37 -41.05 21.29
C SER A 2 7.05 -41.98 20.27
N GLY A 3 6.85 -43.30 20.40
CA GLY A 3 7.40 -44.28 19.46
C GLY A 3 7.01 -44.00 17.99
N ALA A 4 5.81 -43.46 17.77
CA ALA A 4 5.33 -43.05 16.45
C ALA A 4 6.18 -41.94 15.82
N THR A 5 6.63 -40.95 16.61
CA THR A 5 7.47 -39.85 16.09
C THR A 5 8.85 -40.33 15.63
N ARG A 6 9.39 -41.36 16.30
CA ARG A 6 10.69 -41.95 15.92
C ARG A 6 10.57 -42.78 14.64
N LEU A 7 9.51 -43.58 14.52
CA LEU A 7 9.26 -44.38 13.32
C LEU A 7 9.06 -43.50 12.09
N PHE A 8 8.31 -42.40 12.21
CA PHE A 8 8.10 -41.45 11.12
C PHE A 8 9.40 -40.78 10.67
N ALA A 9 10.26 -40.37 11.61
CA ALA A 9 11.56 -39.77 11.29
C ALA A 9 12.48 -40.73 10.52
N VAL A 10 12.50 -42.02 10.91
CA VAL A 10 13.30 -43.05 10.23
C VAL A 10 12.79 -43.32 8.80
N LEU A 11 11.47 -43.45 8.63
CA LEU A 11 10.87 -43.65 7.30
C LEU A 11 11.11 -42.46 6.38
N PHE A 12 11.01 -41.25 6.91
CA PHE A 12 11.28 -40.02 6.16
C PHE A 12 12.75 -39.93 5.71
N ALA A 13 13.70 -40.31 6.57
CA ALA A 13 15.12 -40.36 6.24
C ALA A 13 15.41 -41.38 5.13
N LEU A 14 14.85 -42.60 5.23
CA LEU A 14 14.98 -43.65 4.21
C LEU A 14 14.42 -43.22 2.84
N ALA A 15 13.23 -42.62 2.82
CA ALA A 15 12.62 -42.12 1.59
C ALA A 15 13.47 -41.01 0.95
N SER A 16 14.04 -40.11 1.76
CA SER A 16 14.90 -39.02 1.28
C SER A 16 16.19 -39.54 0.65
N VAL A 17 16.81 -40.57 1.24
CA VAL A 17 18.02 -41.22 0.68
C VAL A 17 17.71 -41.91 -0.66
N LEU A 18 16.62 -42.69 -0.73
CA LEU A 18 16.22 -43.37 -1.97
C LEU A 18 15.89 -42.38 -3.09
N TYR A 19 15.21 -41.28 -2.76
CA TYR A 19 14.92 -40.22 -3.71
C TYR A 19 16.20 -39.52 -4.19
N GLY A 20 17.14 -39.27 -3.29
CA GLY A 20 18.44 -38.69 -3.63
C GLY A 20 19.26 -39.56 -4.58
N ILE A 21 19.30 -40.88 -4.37
CA ILE A 21 19.97 -41.83 -5.27
C ILE A 21 19.34 -41.80 -6.67
N ARG A 22 18.00 -41.68 -6.76
CA ARG A 22 17.29 -41.58 -8.04
C ARG A 22 17.63 -40.29 -8.78
N LEU A 23 17.70 -39.15 -8.08
CA LEU A 23 18.08 -37.87 -8.67
C LEU A 23 19.53 -37.87 -9.18
N PHE A 24 20.45 -38.47 -8.42
CA PHE A 24 21.85 -38.61 -8.81
C PHE A 24 21.99 -39.41 -10.11
N ARG A 25 21.29 -40.55 -10.22
CA ARG A 25 21.28 -41.37 -11.45
C ARG A 25 20.68 -40.65 -12.67
N SER A 26 19.78 -39.68 -12.46
CA SER A 26 19.14 -38.92 -13.54
C SER A 26 19.94 -37.72 -14.04
N GLY A 27 21.16 -37.50 -13.54
CA GLY A 27 21.98 -36.34 -13.94
C GLY A 27 21.51 -35.01 -13.34
N ARG A 28 20.68 -35.03 -12.29
CA ARG A 28 20.10 -33.85 -11.63
C ARG A 28 20.84 -33.50 -10.33
N TRP A 29 22.17 -33.46 -10.39
CA TRP A 29 23.10 -33.28 -9.27
C TRP A 29 22.83 -32.03 -8.43
N MET A 30 22.43 -30.92 -9.08
CA MET A 30 22.08 -29.67 -8.39
C MET A 30 20.88 -29.81 -7.45
N GLN A 31 19.85 -30.59 -7.84
CA GLN A 31 18.67 -30.77 -7.01
C GLN A 31 18.94 -31.69 -5.81
N PHE A 32 19.84 -32.66 -6.00
CA PHE A 32 20.34 -33.48 -4.90
C PHE A 32 21.10 -32.64 -3.86
N LEU A 33 22.02 -31.78 -4.30
CA LEU A 33 22.75 -30.85 -3.43
C LEU A 33 21.81 -29.94 -2.64
N LEU A 34 20.76 -29.39 -3.28
CA LEU A 34 19.77 -28.54 -2.63
C LEU A 34 19.03 -29.27 -1.51
N ILE A 35 18.58 -30.52 -1.77
CA ILE A 35 17.87 -31.34 -0.77
C ILE A 35 18.79 -31.71 0.39
N LEU A 36 20.06 -32.02 0.11
CA LEU A 36 21.06 -32.36 1.14
C LEU A 36 21.33 -31.16 2.07
N VAL A 37 21.52 -29.96 1.53
CA VAL A 37 21.72 -28.74 2.32
C VAL A 37 20.49 -28.42 3.18
N LEU A 38 19.29 -28.56 2.62
CA LEU A 38 18.05 -28.34 3.37
C LEU A 38 17.90 -29.34 4.54
N GLY A 39 18.27 -30.61 4.33
CA GLY A 39 18.28 -31.63 5.38
C GLY A 39 19.25 -31.31 6.53
N ILE A 40 20.45 -30.83 6.20
CA ILE A 40 21.45 -30.41 7.20
C ILE A 40 20.95 -29.21 8.01
N LEU A 41 20.33 -28.22 7.36
CA LEU A 41 19.77 -27.04 8.04
C LEU A 41 18.63 -27.40 9.01
N ILE A 42 17.80 -28.39 8.66
CA ILE A 42 16.74 -28.88 9.56
C ILE A 42 17.35 -29.65 10.74
N ALA A 43 18.37 -30.46 10.49
CA ALA A 43 19.06 -31.25 11.53
C ALA A 43 19.85 -30.37 12.53
N LEU A 44 20.35 -29.22 12.08
CA LEU A 44 21.11 -28.28 12.90
C LEU A 44 20.25 -27.31 13.72
N LYS A 45 18.91 -27.37 13.62
CA LYS A 45 18.04 -26.46 14.39
C LYS A 45 18.19 -26.79 15.89
N PRO A 46 18.72 -25.87 16.72
CA PRO A 46 18.98 -26.15 18.12
C PRO A 46 17.65 -26.32 18.86
N SER A 47 17.48 -27.48 19.49
CA SER A 47 16.37 -27.80 20.39
C SER A 47 16.53 -27.03 21.71
N GLY A 48 16.33 -25.72 21.64
CA GLY A 48 16.35 -24.80 22.78
C GLY A 48 15.08 -24.92 23.62
N THR A 49 15.05 -25.89 24.53
CA THR A 49 14.13 -25.88 25.68
C THR A 49 14.94 -25.42 26.89
N ARG A 50 14.86 -24.13 27.22
CA ARG A 50 15.28 -23.63 28.55
C ARG A 50 14.24 -22.64 29.06
N ARG A 51 13.35 -23.15 29.91
CA ARG A 51 12.69 -22.36 30.96
C ARG A 51 13.77 -21.90 31.92
N ASN A 52 14.00 -20.59 32.01
CA ASN A 52 14.64 -20.01 33.17
C ASN A 52 13.59 -19.22 33.94
N HIS A 53 13.21 -19.78 35.09
CA HIS A 53 12.72 -18.98 36.22
C HIS A 53 13.87 -18.07 36.66
N PHE A 54 13.64 -16.76 36.66
CA PHE A 54 14.37 -15.85 37.53
C PHE A 54 13.35 -15.14 38.42
N GLN A 55 13.23 -15.66 39.64
CA GLN A 55 12.92 -14.86 40.81
C GLN A 55 14.12 -13.95 41.06
N THR A 56 13.89 -12.65 41.19
CA THR A 56 14.82 -11.77 41.92
C THR A 56 14.00 -10.73 42.64
N SER A 57 13.98 -10.87 43.96
CA SER A 57 13.45 -9.93 44.93
C SER A 57 14.47 -8.83 45.22
N ALA A 58 13.99 -7.77 45.88
CA ALA A 58 14.72 -6.73 46.64
C ALA A 58 14.89 -5.35 45.92
N PRO A 59 15.14 -4.27 46.69
CA PRO A 59 14.06 -3.50 47.30
C PRO A 59 14.08 -2.02 46.89
N ILE A 60 12.94 -1.39 47.17
CA ILE A 60 12.66 0.04 47.08
C ILE A 60 13.59 0.81 48.04
N VAL A 61 14.32 1.81 47.51
CA VAL A 61 14.82 2.95 48.28
C VAL A 61 14.60 4.25 47.48
N HIS A 62 14.00 5.20 48.17
CA HIS A 62 13.63 6.55 47.75
C HIS A 62 14.82 7.42 47.34
N HIS A 63 14.64 8.29 46.34
CA HIS A 63 14.85 9.75 46.41
C HIS A 63 14.76 10.38 45.01
N ALA A 64 13.74 11.21 44.77
CA ALA A 64 13.84 12.39 43.90
C ALA A 64 12.66 13.35 44.16
N THR A 65 13.04 14.53 44.61
CA THR A 65 12.36 15.82 44.83
C THR A 65 11.14 16.17 43.96
N PRO A 66 10.14 16.88 44.54
CA PRO A 66 9.04 17.46 43.79
C PRO A 66 9.45 18.77 43.08
N PHE A 67 9.16 18.86 41.79
CA PHE A 67 9.18 20.13 41.05
C PHE A 67 7.92 20.94 41.43
N GLN A 68 8.09 21.97 42.26
CA GLN A 68 7.09 23.00 42.48
C GLN A 68 7.09 23.95 41.29
N SER A 69 5.95 24.04 40.58
CA SER A 69 5.70 25.17 39.67
C SER A 69 5.07 26.31 40.46
N PRO A 70 5.55 27.56 40.33
CA PRO A 70 4.96 28.69 41.04
C PRO A 70 3.61 29.08 40.42
N VAL A 71 2.59 29.01 41.26
CA VAL A 71 1.28 29.64 41.10
C VAL A 71 1.48 31.14 40.99
N ARG A 72 1.24 31.73 39.82
CA ARG A 72 1.08 33.18 39.67
C ARG A 72 -0.40 33.53 39.75
N ASN A 73 -0.79 33.99 40.93
CA ASN A 73 -2.06 34.65 41.21
C ASN A 73 -2.29 35.80 40.22
N ARG A 74 -3.38 35.69 39.44
CA ARG A 74 -4.08 36.85 38.89
C ARG A 74 -5.52 36.76 39.39
N GLN A 75 -5.75 37.36 40.57
CA GLN A 75 -7.08 37.74 41.00
C GLN A 75 -7.62 38.75 39.97
N VAL A 76 -8.56 38.30 39.16
CA VAL A 76 -9.50 39.20 38.49
C VAL A 76 -10.77 39.14 39.33
N ASP A 77 -11.02 40.27 39.98
CA ASP A 77 -12.21 40.58 40.75
C ASP A 77 -13.41 40.67 39.78
N LEU A 78 -14.21 39.60 39.71
CA LEU A 78 -15.50 39.59 39.00
C LEU A 78 -16.61 39.48 40.02
N ARG A 79 -16.86 40.60 40.70
CA ARG A 79 -18.14 40.87 41.35
C ARG A 79 -19.27 40.80 40.33
N ARG A 80 -20.22 39.92 40.61
CA ARG A 80 -21.67 40.19 40.58
C ARG A 80 -22.20 40.80 39.27
N ILE A 81 -22.48 39.94 38.29
CA ILE A 81 -23.62 40.13 37.38
C ILE A 81 -24.53 38.93 37.54
N GLN A 82 -25.57 39.15 38.32
CA GLN A 82 -26.71 38.28 38.52
C GLN A 82 -27.75 38.74 37.49
N GLU A 83 -27.77 38.16 36.28
CA GLU A 83 -28.79 38.46 35.28
C GLU A 83 -29.33 37.18 34.64
N ARG A 84 -30.58 36.90 35.03
CA ARG A 84 -31.72 36.23 34.38
C ARG A 84 -31.47 35.09 33.36
N PRO A 85 -32.23 33.99 33.46
CA PRO A 85 -32.30 32.99 32.38
C PRO A 85 -32.88 33.62 31.10
N PRO A 86 -32.35 33.28 29.91
CA PRO A 86 -32.88 33.77 28.64
C PRO A 86 -34.26 33.16 28.35
N PRO A 87 -35.14 33.87 27.64
CA PRO A 87 -36.44 33.34 27.24
C PRO A 87 -36.28 32.17 26.27
N SER A 88 -37.11 31.15 26.47
CA SER A 88 -37.19 29.95 25.63
C SER A 88 -37.47 30.33 24.18
N ARG A 89 -36.51 30.04 23.30
CA ARG A 89 -36.65 30.19 21.85
C ARG A 89 -37.66 29.14 21.34
N PRO A 90 -38.74 29.52 20.63
CA PRO A 90 -39.65 28.55 20.06
C PRO A 90 -38.94 27.68 19.01
N GLU A 91 -39.15 26.38 19.08
CA GLU A 91 -38.59 25.39 18.16
C GLU A 91 -39.02 25.68 16.71
N PRO A 92 -38.07 25.72 15.75
CA PRO A 92 -38.41 25.77 14.34
C PRO A 92 -39.13 24.48 13.95
N ARG A 93 -40.35 24.60 13.42
CA ARG A 93 -41.02 23.49 12.74
C ARG A 93 -40.19 23.10 11.52
N LEU A 94 -39.52 21.95 11.59
CA LEU A 94 -38.82 21.33 10.47
C LEU A 94 -39.86 20.93 9.42
N SER A 95 -39.87 21.65 8.29
CA SER A 95 -40.62 21.27 7.10
C SER A 95 -39.97 20.03 6.48
N SER A 96 -40.72 18.93 6.40
CA SER A 96 -40.28 17.61 5.97
C SER A 96 -40.29 17.45 4.44
N SER A 97 -39.53 18.27 3.72
CA SER A 97 -39.25 18.05 2.30
C SER A 97 -37.75 17.88 2.09
N SER A 98 -37.26 16.66 2.31
CA SER A 98 -35.92 16.28 1.91
C SER A 98 -35.81 16.39 0.38
N PRO A 99 -34.85 17.16 -0.17
CA PRO A 99 -34.59 17.14 -1.60
C PRO A 99 -34.19 15.71 -2.03
N PRO A 100 -34.61 15.26 -3.22
CA PRO A 100 -34.24 13.94 -3.71
C PRO A 100 -32.71 13.84 -3.79
N VAL A 101 -32.16 12.85 -3.09
CA VAL A 101 -30.74 12.52 -3.15
C VAL A 101 -30.40 12.17 -4.60
N PRO A 102 -29.45 12.89 -5.26
CA PRO A 102 -29.03 12.53 -6.60
C PRO A 102 -28.49 11.10 -6.58
N GLN A 103 -29.13 10.22 -7.36
CA GLN A 103 -28.67 8.85 -7.53
C GLN A 103 -27.35 8.89 -8.27
N THR A 104 -26.22 8.73 -7.55
CA THR A 104 -24.92 8.52 -8.17
C THR A 104 -24.98 7.20 -8.93
N THR A 105 -25.04 7.27 -10.26
CA THR A 105 -24.94 6.09 -11.13
C THR A 105 -23.58 5.43 -10.89
N VAL A 106 -23.58 4.30 -10.18
CA VAL A 106 -22.39 3.48 -10.01
C VAL A 106 -22.11 2.84 -11.38
N ILE A 107 -21.12 3.38 -12.10
CA ILE A 107 -20.65 2.79 -13.35
C ILE A 107 -19.97 1.46 -12.99
N PRO A 108 -20.49 0.30 -13.41
CA PRO A 108 -19.85 -0.98 -13.11
C PRO A 108 -18.48 -1.03 -13.80
N ALA A 109 -17.45 -1.44 -13.05
CA ALA A 109 -16.14 -1.71 -13.62
C ALA A 109 -16.28 -2.75 -14.76
N PRO A 110 -15.67 -2.51 -15.94
CA PRO A 110 -15.82 -3.40 -17.09
C PRO A 110 -15.09 -4.72 -16.82
N LYS A 111 -15.83 -5.74 -16.37
CA LYS A 111 -15.32 -7.12 -16.26
C LYS A 111 -15.02 -7.76 -17.63
N SER A 112 -15.48 -7.16 -18.73
CA SER A 112 -15.21 -7.62 -20.09
C SER A 112 -13.86 -7.10 -20.58
N ARG A 113 -13.07 -7.96 -21.24
CA ARG A 113 -11.81 -7.59 -21.91
C ARG A 113 -12.01 -6.82 -23.21
N GLU A 114 -13.21 -6.87 -23.79
CA GLU A 114 -13.47 -6.31 -25.13
C GLU A 114 -13.36 -4.77 -25.18
N PRO A 115 -13.88 -3.99 -24.20
CA PRO A 115 -13.68 -2.54 -24.17
C PRO A 115 -12.22 -2.13 -24.14
N LEU A 116 -11.38 -2.84 -23.39
CA LEU A 116 -9.95 -2.59 -23.34
C LEU A 116 -9.28 -2.90 -24.68
N ILE A 117 -9.55 -4.08 -25.25
CA ILE A 117 -8.98 -4.47 -26.55
C ILE A 117 -9.34 -3.41 -27.60
N ARG A 118 -10.60 -2.97 -27.64
CA ARG A 118 -11.04 -1.86 -28.50
C ARG A 118 -10.30 -0.54 -28.21
N PHE A 119 -10.09 -0.21 -26.93
CA PHE A 119 -9.33 0.98 -26.53
C PHE A 119 -7.89 0.92 -27.06
N ILE A 120 -7.19 -0.20 -26.86
CA ILE A 120 -5.81 -0.40 -27.32
C ILE A 120 -5.74 -0.32 -28.85
N HIS A 121 -6.65 -0.99 -29.56
CA HIS A 121 -6.68 -0.91 -31.02
C HIS A 121 -6.88 0.52 -31.52
N ARG A 122 -7.82 1.27 -30.94
CA ARG A 122 -8.06 2.66 -31.32
C ARG A 122 -6.85 3.55 -31.02
N TYR A 123 -6.21 3.36 -29.87
CA TYR A 123 -4.98 4.06 -29.51
C TYR A 123 -3.87 3.84 -30.54
N LEU A 124 -3.65 2.59 -30.92
CA LEU A 124 -2.59 2.22 -31.87
C LEU A 124 -2.92 2.68 -33.29
N GLU A 125 -4.19 2.64 -33.71
CA GLU A 125 -4.64 3.19 -34.99
C GLU A 125 -4.34 4.70 -35.09
N VAL A 126 -4.69 5.47 -34.05
CA VAL A 126 -4.41 6.91 -33.98
C VAL A 126 -2.90 7.18 -33.99
N PHE A 127 -2.13 6.34 -33.30
CA PHE A 127 -0.68 6.40 -33.31
C PHE A 127 -0.09 6.16 -34.71
N GLU A 128 -0.56 5.14 -35.43
CA GLU A 128 -0.10 4.82 -36.79
C GLU A 128 -0.43 5.93 -37.80
N LYS A 129 -1.60 6.58 -37.65
CA LYS A 129 -2.01 7.74 -38.46
C LYS A 129 -1.25 9.02 -38.14
N LYS A 130 -0.43 9.01 -37.07
CA LYS A 130 0.34 10.18 -36.59
C LYS A 130 -0.54 11.36 -36.19
N GLU A 131 -1.74 11.08 -35.69
CA GLU A 131 -2.70 12.08 -35.23
C GLU A 131 -2.39 12.48 -33.78
N ILE A 132 -1.55 13.49 -33.59
CA ILE A 132 -1.07 13.92 -32.26
C ILE A 132 -2.22 14.27 -31.33
N ASP A 133 -3.11 15.15 -31.76
CA ASP A 133 -4.20 15.63 -30.92
C ASP A 133 -5.09 14.47 -30.47
N GLY A 134 -5.40 13.55 -31.38
CA GLY A 134 -6.13 12.34 -31.07
C GLY A 134 -5.39 11.44 -30.07
N LEU A 135 -4.06 11.34 -30.15
CA LEU A 135 -3.27 10.51 -29.23
C LEU A 135 -3.22 11.12 -27.82
N LEU A 136 -3.11 12.45 -27.72
CA LEU A 136 -3.10 13.16 -26.45
C LEU A 136 -4.40 12.98 -25.64
N GLU A 137 -5.53 12.66 -26.30
CA GLU A 137 -6.79 12.32 -25.64
C GLU A 137 -6.74 10.98 -24.88
N PHE A 138 -5.88 10.04 -25.31
CA PHE A 138 -5.70 8.76 -24.61
C PHE A 138 -4.83 8.91 -23.37
N TYR A 139 -3.93 9.89 -23.35
CA TYR A 139 -3.03 10.09 -22.23
C TYR A 139 -3.74 10.75 -21.05
N SER A 140 -3.55 10.12 -19.89
CA SER A 140 -3.87 10.75 -18.61
C SER A 140 -3.03 12.00 -18.38
N ASP A 141 -3.52 12.93 -17.56
CA ASP A 141 -2.82 14.18 -17.25
C ASP A 141 -1.54 13.98 -16.40
N TRP A 142 -1.26 12.76 -15.94
CA TRP A 142 -0.06 12.36 -15.15
C TRP A 142 0.80 11.32 -15.87
N LEU A 143 0.78 11.27 -17.19
CA LEU A 143 1.48 10.25 -17.97
C LEU A 143 2.96 10.13 -17.58
N LEU A 144 3.45 8.90 -17.47
CA LEU A 144 4.88 8.60 -17.47
C LEU A 144 5.34 8.24 -18.89
N PHE A 145 6.03 9.16 -19.58
CA PHE A 145 6.61 8.88 -20.89
C PHE A 145 8.08 8.49 -20.75
N ASN A 146 8.46 7.31 -21.27
CA ASN A 146 9.77 6.72 -21.04
C ASN A 146 10.20 6.67 -19.56
N GLY A 147 9.21 6.48 -18.67
CA GLY A 147 9.42 6.37 -17.22
C GLY A 147 9.57 7.69 -16.47
N LYS A 148 9.40 8.84 -17.13
CA LYS A 148 9.44 10.17 -16.50
C LYS A 148 8.05 10.83 -16.56
N PRO A 149 7.63 11.57 -15.53
CA PRO A 149 6.42 12.38 -15.62
C PRO A 149 6.63 13.48 -16.66
N GLU A 150 5.70 13.59 -17.61
CA GLU A 150 5.80 14.54 -18.72
C GLU A 150 4.48 15.29 -18.93
N THR A 151 4.57 16.54 -19.38
CA THR A 151 3.38 17.32 -19.77
C THR A 151 2.91 16.93 -21.18
N LYS A 152 1.63 17.16 -21.50
CA LYS A 152 1.10 16.91 -22.86
C LYS A 152 1.89 17.64 -23.95
N ALA A 153 2.36 18.85 -23.68
CA ALA A 153 3.22 19.61 -24.61
C ALA A 153 4.59 18.93 -24.82
N THR A 154 5.22 18.42 -23.75
CA THR A 154 6.48 17.69 -23.88
C THR A 154 6.29 16.38 -24.64
N ILE A 155 5.20 15.67 -24.37
CA ILE A 155 4.85 14.42 -25.05
C ILE A 155 4.62 14.67 -26.53
N GLU A 156 3.86 15.72 -26.88
CA GLU A 156 3.69 16.14 -28.26
C GLU A 156 5.03 16.35 -28.97
N SER A 157 5.94 17.12 -28.37
CA SER A 157 7.26 17.35 -28.94
C SER A 157 8.02 16.04 -29.14
N ALA A 158 8.03 15.16 -28.14
CA ALA A 158 8.71 13.87 -28.20
C ALA A 158 8.13 12.94 -29.29
N LEU A 159 6.81 12.95 -29.48
CA LEU A 159 6.13 12.19 -30.53
C LEU A 159 6.47 12.73 -31.93
N ARG A 160 6.49 14.05 -32.10
CA ARG A 160 6.92 14.69 -33.36
C ARG A 160 8.35 14.27 -33.71
N ASP A 161 9.27 14.37 -32.75
CA ASP A 161 10.66 13.96 -32.94
C ASP A 161 10.78 12.47 -33.26
N TYR A 162 10.01 11.64 -32.56
CA TYR A 162 9.97 10.21 -32.81
C TYR A 162 9.49 9.88 -34.22
N TRP A 163 8.40 10.49 -34.71
CA TRP A 163 7.89 10.20 -36.06
C TRP A 163 8.74 10.80 -37.17
N ASN A 164 9.37 11.95 -36.93
CA ASN A 164 10.34 12.54 -37.86
C ASN A 164 11.56 11.63 -38.05
N THR A 165 12.00 10.97 -36.97
CA THR A 165 13.12 10.02 -37.02
C THR A 165 12.70 8.61 -37.48
N ASN A 166 11.40 8.29 -37.53
CA ASN A 166 10.85 6.97 -37.87
C ASN A 166 9.65 7.07 -38.85
N PRO A 167 9.86 7.50 -40.12
CA PRO A 167 8.76 7.90 -41.00
C PRO A 167 7.90 6.76 -41.57
N GLN A 168 8.38 5.51 -41.66
CA GLN A 168 7.67 4.40 -42.33
C GLN A 168 7.63 3.13 -41.48
N LYS A 169 6.55 2.85 -40.72
CA LYS A 169 6.37 1.53 -40.06
C LYS A 169 4.93 1.16 -39.78
N SER A 170 4.64 -0.13 -39.98
CA SER A 170 3.51 -0.84 -39.39
C SER A 170 3.88 -1.32 -37.99
N LEU A 171 2.98 -1.15 -37.01
CA LEU A 171 3.19 -1.67 -35.67
C LEU A 171 2.68 -3.12 -35.63
N ALA A 172 3.54 -4.07 -35.27
CA ALA A 172 3.12 -5.45 -35.06
C ALA A 172 2.67 -5.62 -33.61
N ILE A 173 1.36 -5.71 -33.41
CA ILE A 173 0.76 -5.85 -32.09
C ILE A 173 0.75 -7.34 -31.73
N ASP A 174 1.61 -7.72 -30.80
CA ASP A 174 1.47 -8.98 -30.08
C ASP A 174 0.81 -8.67 -28.74
N LEU A 175 -0.53 -8.80 -28.69
CA LEU A 175 -1.27 -8.78 -27.42
C LEU A 175 -1.00 -10.09 -26.66
N GLY A 176 0.28 -10.41 -26.45
CA GLY A 176 0.72 -11.66 -25.85
C GLY A 176 0.16 -11.73 -24.44
N ALA A 177 -0.67 -12.75 -24.17
CA ALA A 177 -1.35 -13.08 -22.91
C ALA A 177 -0.95 -12.22 -21.69
N HIS A 178 -1.44 -10.97 -21.63
CA HIS A 178 -1.07 -10.07 -20.54
C HIS A 178 -1.81 -10.51 -19.28
N GLN A 179 -1.03 -10.82 -18.24
CA GLN A 179 -1.53 -10.96 -16.88
C GLN A 179 -2.26 -9.66 -16.54
N LEU A 180 -3.58 -9.75 -16.39
CA LEU A 180 -4.36 -8.77 -15.66
C LEU A 180 -3.84 -8.84 -14.22
N GLU A 181 -2.83 -8.03 -13.90
CA GLU A 181 -2.31 -7.95 -12.53
C GLU A 181 -3.35 -7.29 -11.60
N ASP A 182 -4.24 -6.47 -12.16
CA ASP A 182 -5.35 -5.80 -11.48
C ASP A 182 -6.52 -5.57 -12.45
N GLU A 183 -7.77 -5.53 -11.97
CA GLU A 183 -8.96 -5.29 -12.83
C GLU A 183 -8.90 -3.96 -13.61
N ASP A 184 -8.09 -3.02 -13.12
CA ASP A 184 -8.03 -1.66 -13.66
C ASP A 184 -6.69 -1.27 -14.27
N LEU A 185 -5.60 -2.05 -14.10
CA LEU A 185 -4.25 -1.72 -14.62
C LEU A 185 -3.71 -2.83 -15.50
N ILE A 186 -3.37 -2.50 -16.75
CA ILE A 186 -2.98 -3.49 -17.75
C ILE A 186 -1.73 -3.01 -18.48
N VAL A 187 -0.75 -3.91 -18.59
CA VAL A 187 0.48 -3.70 -19.36
C VAL A 187 0.30 -4.34 -20.73
N VAL A 188 0.54 -3.58 -21.78
CA VAL A 188 0.46 -4.01 -23.18
C VAL A 188 1.83 -3.86 -23.79
N ASN A 189 2.32 -4.93 -24.42
CA ASN A 189 3.55 -4.87 -25.19
C ASN A 189 3.19 -4.81 -26.68
N ALA A 190 3.67 -3.80 -27.38
CA ALA A 190 3.62 -3.75 -28.83
C ALA A 190 5.04 -3.79 -29.37
N SER A 191 5.24 -4.41 -30.53
CA SER A 191 6.57 -4.52 -31.11
C SER A 191 6.66 -3.78 -32.43
N GLU A 192 7.81 -3.18 -32.67
CA GLU A 192 8.07 -2.33 -33.83
C GLU A 192 9.39 -2.74 -34.47
N ASP A 193 9.35 -3.05 -35.76
CA ASP A 193 10.56 -3.33 -36.55
C ASP A 193 11.11 -2.03 -37.16
N LEU A 194 12.37 -1.72 -36.85
CA LEU A 194 13.05 -0.52 -37.34
C LEU A 194 13.69 -0.77 -38.73
N PRO A 195 13.92 0.27 -39.56
CA PRO A 195 14.42 0.09 -40.93
C PRO A 195 15.85 -0.47 -40.98
N ASN A 196 16.59 -0.34 -39.87
CA ASN A 196 17.92 -0.91 -39.70
C ASN A 196 17.91 -2.37 -39.20
N GLY A 197 16.75 -3.04 -39.23
CA GLY A 197 16.57 -4.42 -38.77
C GLY A 197 16.60 -4.61 -37.25
N LYS A 198 16.73 -3.54 -36.46
CA LYS A 198 16.57 -3.59 -35.00
C LYS A 198 15.07 -3.65 -34.67
N ARG A 199 14.72 -4.24 -33.53
CA ARG A 199 13.35 -4.25 -33.01
C ARG A 199 13.26 -3.37 -31.76
N ARG A 200 12.12 -2.71 -31.56
CA ARG A 200 11.75 -2.03 -30.32
C ARG A 200 10.49 -2.65 -29.74
N GLU A 201 10.40 -2.62 -28.42
CA GLU A 201 9.19 -2.92 -27.68
C GLU A 201 8.64 -1.64 -27.09
N ARG A 202 7.33 -1.48 -27.21
CA ARG A 202 6.57 -0.41 -26.61
C ARG A 202 5.73 -1.00 -25.49
N VAL A 203 6.00 -0.57 -24.26
CA VAL A 203 5.31 -1.02 -23.06
C VAL A 203 4.32 0.08 -22.66
N ILE A 204 3.03 -0.20 -22.82
CA ILE A 204 1.93 0.72 -22.55
C ILE A 204 1.23 0.26 -21.27
N GLN A 205 1.08 1.13 -20.29
CA GLN A 205 0.25 0.88 -19.11
C GLN A 205 -1.06 1.65 -19.23
N VAL A 206 -2.17 0.94 -19.08
CA VAL A 206 -3.52 1.50 -19.20
C VAL A 206 -4.25 1.36 -17.86
N LEU A 207 -4.88 2.44 -17.40
CA LEU A 207 -5.70 2.51 -16.19
C LEU A 207 -7.17 2.79 -16.54
N PHE A 208 -8.12 2.05 -15.97
CA PHE A 208 -9.54 2.44 -15.99
C PHE A 208 -9.81 3.43 -14.87
N ASN A 209 -10.19 4.66 -15.22
CA ASN A 209 -10.47 5.73 -14.26
C ASN A 209 -11.70 6.53 -14.69
N GLU A 210 -12.61 6.81 -13.76
CA GLU A 210 -13.83 7.61 -13.99
C GLU A 210 -14.64 7.18 -15.23
N GLY A 211 -14.75 5.87 -15.46
CA GLY A 211 -15.55 5.33 -16.56
C GLY A 211 -14.84 5.29 -17.92
N ARG A 212 -13.56 5.67 -18.01
CA ARG A 212 -12.76 5.61 -19.24
C ARG A 212 -11.40 4.95 -19.02
N TRP A 213 -10.88 4.34 -20.07
CA TRP A 213 -9.50 3.88 -20.10
C TRP A 213 -8.57 5.05 -20.45
N LEU A 214 -7.42 5.11 -19.79
CA LEU A 214 -6.38 6.11 -20.03
C LEU A 214 -5.01 5.46 -20.02
N VAL A 215 -4.12 5.90 -20.90
CA VAL A 215 -2.71 5.50 -20.87
C VAL A 215 -2.00 6.30 -19.78
N THR A 216 -1.37 5.60 -18.85
CA THR A 216 -0.66 6.16 -17.68
C THR A 216 0.85 5.96 -17.74
N SER A 217 1.32 5.06 -18.61
CA SER A 217 2.74 4.94 -18.94
C SER A 217 2.88 4.52 -20.40
N ASP A 218 3.86 5.08 -21.08
CA ASP A 218 4.21 4.70 -22.45
C ASP A 218 5.73 4.77 -22.62
N LYS A 219 6.34 3.59 -22.77
CA LYS A 219 7.79 3.44 -22.80
C LYS A 219 8.20 2.72 -24.07
N ILE A 220 9.20 3.25 -24.77
CA ILE A 220 9.77 2.64 -25.98
C ILE A 220 11.20 2.18 -25.67
N GLU A 221 11.44 0.87 -25.73
CA GLU A 221 12.73 0.26 -25.41
C GLU A 221 13.31 -0.50 -26.60
N PRO A 222 14.63 -0.49 -26.84
CA PRO A 222 15.25 -1.39 -27.80
C PRO A 222 15.13 -2.83 -27.32
N VAL A 223 14.73 -3.74 -28.22
CA VAL A 223 14.78 -5.18 -27.96
C VAL A 223 16.25 -5.58 -28.02
N THR A 224 16.88 -5.75 -26.86
CA THR A 224 18.22 -6.33 -26.80
C THR A 224 18.10 -7.82 -27.09
N ASN A 225 18.72 -8.29 -28.18
CA ASN A 225 18.71 -9.68 -28.68
C ASN A 225 19.19 -10.76 -27.69
N THR A 226 19.54 -10.39 -26.46
CA THR A 226 19.50 -11.34 -25.35
C THR A 226 18.06 -11.80 -25.21
N ARG A 227 17.78 -12.99 -25.74
CA ARG A 227 16.71 -13.88 -25.28
C ARG A 227 16.97 -14.18 -23.80
N THR A 228 16.78 -13.15 -22.98
CA THR A 228 16.69 -13.27 -21.55
C THR A 228 15.54 -14.23 -21.36
N GLU A 229 15.80 -15.35 -20.68
CA GLU A 229 14.74 -16.23 -20.19
C GLU A 229 13.55 -15.37 -19.76
N PRO A 230 12.29 -15.74 -20.12
CA PRO A 230 11.10 -14.92 -19.91
C PRO A 230 11.27 -14.25 -18.58
N HIS A 231 11.57 -12.94 -18.62
CA HIS A 231 12.23 -12.21 -17.54
C HIS A 231 11.58 -12.73 -16.28
N ARG A 232 12.31 -13.52 -15.46
CA ARG A 232 11.77 -14.15 -14.27
C ARG A 232 11.26 -12.98 -13.47
N SER A 233 9.98 -12.66 -13.63
CA SER A 233 9.51 -11.32 -13.32
C SER A 233 9.80 -11.23 -11.85
N THR A 234 10.70 -10.32 -11.48
CA THR A 234 10.87 -9.98 -10.09
C THR A 234 9.47 -9.51 -9.78
N GLN A 235 8.67 -10.37 -9.12
CA GLN A 235 7.22 -10.22 -9.01
C GLN A 235 7.01 -8.80 -8.53
N THR A 236 6.72 -7.92 -9.49
CA THR A 236 6.74 -6.51 -9.23
C THR A 236 5.38 -6.35 -8.61
N LEU A 237 5.34 -6.19 -7.29
CA LEU A 237 4.10 -6.01 -6.59
C LEU A 237 3.28 -4.99 -7.35
N SER A 238 2.02 -5.33 -7.63
CA SER A 238 1.08 -4.41 -8.27
C SER A 238 1.12 -3.07 -7.55
N LEU A 239 0.77 -1.97 -8.23
CA LEU A 239 0.73 -0.67 -7.55
C LEU A 239 -0.18 -0.75 -6.30
N ARG A 240 -1.34 -1.41 -6.39
CA ARG A 240 -2.21 -1.63 -5.23
C ARG A 240 -1.50 -2.36 -4.10
N ASP A 241 -0.78 -3.44 -4.37
CA ASP A 241 -0.12 -4.22 -3.32
C ASP A 241 1.07 -3.49 -2.72
N ARG A 242 1.77 -2.65 -3.49
CA ARG A 242 2.80 -1.74 -2.95
C ARG A 242 2.20 -0.71 -2.01
N LEU A 243 1.07 -0.11 -2.38
CA LEU A 243 0.36 0.86 -1.54
C LEU A 243 -0.19 0.21 -0.26
N LYS A 244 -0.82 -0.97 -0.37
CA LYS A 244 -1.25 -1.77 0.79
C LYS A 244 -0.07 -2.08 1.69
N LYS A 245 1.04 -2.56 1.11
CA LYS A 245 2.25 -2.90 1.86
C LYS A 245 2.79 -1.69 2.61
N LEU A 246 2.88 -0.52 1.98
CA LEU A 246 3.32 0.72 2.61
C LEU A 246 2.48 1.06 3.86
N VAL A 247 1.14 1.07 3.72
CA VAL A 247 0.24 1.42 4.83
C VAL A 247 0.23 0.34 5.91
N LEU A 248 0.21 -0.94 5.55
CA LEU A 248 0.21 -2.03 6.52
C LEU A 248 1.56 -2.16 7.25
N ASP A 249 2.69 -1.91 6.59
CA ASP A 249 4.00 -1.90 7.26
C ASP A 249 4.11 -0.71 8.22
N THR A 250 3.57 0.45 7.85
CA THR A 250 3.44 1.62 8.75
C THR A 250 2.68 1.25 10.02
N ARG A 251 1.55 0.53 9.90
CA ARG A 251 0.75 0.07 11.05
C ARG A 251 1.44 -1.02 11.86
N ARG A 252 2.06 -2.00 11.21
CA ARG A 252 2.84 -3.05 11.90
C ARG A 252 3.96 -2.44 12.72
N ALA A 253 4.65 -1.43 12.20
CA ALA A 253 5.68 -0.72 12.96
C ALA A 253 5.09 -0.01 14.19
N GLU A 254 3.92 0.62 14.07
CA GLU A 254 3.23 1.25 15.20
C GLU A 254 2.82 0.24 16.28
N VAL A 255 2.23 -0.91 15.91
CA VAL A 255 1.91 -2.00 16.84
C VAL A 255 3.17 -2.58 17.48
N ALA A 256 4.25 -2.69 16.71
CA ALA A 256 5.56 -3.12 17.21
C ALA A 256 6.28 -2.03 18.05
N ARG A 257 5.67 -0.85 18.22
CA ARG A 257 6.24 0.32 18.93
C ARG A 257 7.55 0.83 18.30
N ASP A 258 7.76 0.55 17.01
CA ASP A 258 8.83 1.12 16.18
C ASP A 258 8.38 2.48 15.65
N LEU A 259 8.63 3.53 16.43
CA LEU A 259 8.23 4.90 16.09
C LEU A 259 8.83 5.33 14.75
N GLU A 260 10.13 5.13 14.51
CA GLU A 260 10.77 5.52 13.24
C GLU A 260 10.23 4.71 12.05
N GLY A 261 10.00 3.41 12.24
CA GLY A 261 9.31 2.57 11.27
C GLY A 261 7.94 3.10 10.89
N SER A 262 7.13 3.48 11.88
CA SER A 262 5.80 4.02 11.65
C SER A 262 5.82 5.39 10.97
N MET A 263 6.89 6.17 11.16
CA MET A 263 6.98 7.51 10.57
C MET A 263 7.46 7.50 9.11
N ARG A 264 8.17 6.46 8.65
CA ARG A 264 8.72 6.37 7.27
C ARG A 264 7.68 6.51 6.15
N GLY A 265 6.41 6.20 6.43
CA GLY A 265 5.33 6.30 5.45
C GLY A 265 4.75 7.71 5.29
N TYR A 266 5.04 8.66 6.19
CA TYR A 266 4.38 9.97 6.23
C TYR A 266 5.10 11.03 5.38
N ASN A 267 4.32 11.96 4.83
CA ASN A 267 4.84 13.18 4.22
C ASN A 267 5.24 14.21 5.30
N GLU A 268 5.93 15.28 4.92
CA GLU A 268 6.32 16.39 5.79
C GLU A 268 5.11 17.09 6.42
N TYR A 269 4.03 17.24 5.64
CA TYR A 269 2.76 17.81 6.07
C TYR A 269 1.62 16.83 5.82
N VAL A 270 0.82 16.56 6.85
CA VAL A 270 -0.26 15.57 6.79
C VAL A 270 -1.52 16.13 7.42
N THR A 271 -2.66 15.95 6.75
CA THR A 271 -3.97 16.18 7.36
C THR A 271 -4.28 15.01 8.30
N TYR A 272 -3.95 15.19 9.57
CA TYR A 272 -4.03 14.19 10.63
C TYR A 272 -5.26 14.45 11.50
N PHE A 273 -6.26 13.56 11.42
CA PHE A 273 -7.56 13.68 12.10
C PHE A 273 -8.22 15.06 11.90
N GLY A 274 -8.25 15.52 10.64
CA GLY A 274 -8.93 16.75 10.23
C GLY A 274 -8.13 18.04 10.46
N LYS A 275 -6.88 17.96 10.93
CA LYS A 275 -5.98 19.11 11.08
C LYS A 275 -4.66 18.87 10.36
N THR A 276 -4.19 19.86 9.61
CA THR A 276 -2.83 19.80 9.05
C THR A 276 -1.81 19.86 10.17
N ARG A 277 -0.87 18.91 10.16
CA ARG A 277 0.21 18.76 11.13
C ARG A 277 1.52 18.55 10.40
N THR A 278 2.59 19.04 11.00
CA THR A 278 3.95 18.73 10.59
C THR A 278 4.33 17.30 10.99
N PHE A 279 5.33 16.74 10.32
CA PHE A 279 5.91 15.43 10.63
C PHE A 279 6.31 15.31 12.11
N ASN A 280 6.94 16.34 12.69
CA ASN A 280 7.38 16.34 14.08
C ASN A 280 6.21 16.37 15.08
N GLU A 281 5.13 17.09 14.78
CA GLU A 281 3.92 17.07 15.61
C GLU A 281 3.28 15.69 15.62
N ILE A 282 3.22 15.02 14.47
CA ILE A 282 2.66 13.66 14.36
C ILE A 282 3.54 12.65 15.09
N LYS A 283 4.87 12.76 14.91
CA LYS A 283 5.84 11.92 15.61
C LYS A 283 5.70 12.05 17.13
N LYS A 284 5.51 13.28 17.62
CA LYS A 284 5.25 13.53 19.04
C LYS A 284 3.92 12.90 19.49
N ASP A 285 2.83 13.14 18.79
CA ASP A 285 1.50 12.59 19.14
C ASP A 285 1.51 11.05 19.19
N LYS A 286 2.16 10.41 18.21
CA LYS A 286 2.36 8.95 18.20
C LYS A 286 3.23 8.48 19.36
N SER A 287 4.31 9.19 19.69
CA SER A 287 5.15 8.87 20.86
C SER A 287 4.33 8.92 22.15
N ASP A 288 3.60 10.01 22.37
CA ASP A 288 2.72 10.19 23.54
C ASP A 288 1.66 9.07 23.61
N TYR A 289 1.09 8.67 22.46
CA TYR A 289 0.13 7.58 22.37
C TYR A 289 0.76 6.21 22.76
N LEU A 290 1.94 5.88 22.23
CA LEU A 290 2.64 4.63 22.51
C LEU A 290 3.20 4.56 23.94
N GLU A 291 3.46 5.70 24.57
CA GLU A 291 3.78 5.78 26.00
C GLU A 291 2.54 5.52 26.86
N LYS A 292 1.41 6.14 26.50
CA LYS A 292 0.13 5.97 27.21
C LYS A 292 -0.44 4.55 27.11
N TRP A 293 -0.28 3.91 25.95
CA TRP A 293 -0.82 2.57 25.66
C TRP A 293 0.31 1.58 25.38
N PRO A 294 1.06 1.16 26.41
CA PRO A 294 2.22 0.28 26.25
C PRO A 294 1.86 -1.14 25.76
N VAL A 295 0.61 -1.56 25.94
CA VAL A 295 0.06 -2.76 25.30
C VAL A 295 -0.90 -2.28 24.22
N LEU A 296 -0.56 -2.59 22.97
CA LEU A 296 -1.34 -2.28 21.78
C LEU A 296 -1.37 -3.53 20.91
N GLU A 297 -2.56 -4.02 20.62
CA GLU A 297 -2.80 -5.12 19.70
C GLU A 297 -3.80 -4.64 18.65
N GLU A 298 -3.51 -4.95 17.39
CA GLU A 298 -4.40 -4.64 16.29
C GLU A 298 -4.44 -5.79 15.29
N GLU A 299 -5.65 -6.06 14.79
CA GLU A 299 -5.89 -7.08 13.77
C GLU A 299 -6.73 -6.48 12.65
N LEU A 300 -6.34 -6.76 11.41
CA LEU A 300 -7.08 -6.32 10.22
C LEU A 300 -8.45 -7.03 10.16
N SER A 301 -9.53 -6.25 10.14
CA SER A 301 -10.90 -6.75 10.04
C SER A 301 -11.41 -6.59 8.61
N GLY A 302 -11.06 -7.56 7.75
CA GLY A 302 -11.51 -7.60 6.35
C GLY A 302 -10.50 -7.05 5.33
N PRO A 303 -10.92 -6.87 4.06
CA PRO A 303 -10.03 -6.49 2.98
C PRO A 303 -9.62 -5.02 3.04
N VAL A 304 -8.40 -4.71 2.60
CA VAL A 304 -7.96 -3.33 2.35
C VAL A 304 -8.47 -2.89 0.97
N LYS A 305 -9.35 -1.89 0.96
CA LYS A 305 -9.84 -1.25 -0.26
C LYS A 305 -8.81 -0.23 -0.72
N VAL A 306 -8.44 -0.27 -2.00
CA VAL A 306 -7.49 0.67 -2.60
C VAL A 306 -8.17 1.34 -3.78
N SER A 307 -8.35 2.65 -3.68
CA SER A 307 -8.91 3.49 -4.73
C SER A 307 -7.80 4.35 -5.31
N ILE A 308 -7.24 3.92 -6.43
CA ILE A 308 -6.29 4.72 -7.21
C ILE A 308 -7.13 5.68 -8.03
N ARG A 309 -7.34 6.90 -7.53
CA ARG A 309 -7.93 7.95 -8.37
C ARG A 309 -6.94 8.40 -9.43
N SER A 310 -5.66 8.11 -9.17
CA SER A 310 -4.58 8.80 -9.80
C SER A 310 -3.23 8.10 -9.81
N GLY A 311 -2.47 8.31 -10.89
CA GLY A 311 -1.07 7.88 -11.01
C GLY A 311 -0.18 8.48 -9.92
N GLU A 312 -0.65 9.54 -9.27
CA GLU A 312 0.02 10.25 -8.18
C GLU A 312 -0.80 10.33 -6.90
N PHE A 313 -2.04 9.85 -6.88
CA PHE A 313 -2.94 9.94 -5.73
C PHE A 313 -3.77 8.67 -5.55
N ALA A 314 -3.78 8.18 -4.30
CA ALA A 314 -4.53 6.98 -3.92
C ALA A 314 -5.19 7.16 -2.56
N GLU A 315 -6.31 6.50 -2.37
CA GLU A 315 -6.98 6.35 -1.08
C GLU A 315 -6.98 4.89 -0.66
N LEU A 316 -6.74 4.64 0.63
CA LEU A 316 -6.84 3.32 1.24
C LEU A 316 -7.80 3.35 2.41
N GLU A 317 -8.74 2.40 2.43
CA GLU A 317 -9.74 2.25 3.47
C GLU A 317 -9.75 0.81 3.99
N PHE A 318 -9.71 0.64 5.30
CA PHE A 318 -9.72 -0.67 5.95
C PHE A 318 -10.14 -0.57 7.41
N GLU A 319 -10.56 -1.69 7.99
CA GLU A 319 -10.96 -1.75 9.39
C GLU A 319 -9.93 -2.54 10.21
N THR A 320 -9.71 -2.13 11.45
CA THR A 320 -8.89 -2.87 12.40
C THR A 320 -9.63 -3.03 13.72
N ASN A 321 -9.65 -4.25 14.26
CA ASN A 321 -10.01 -4.46 15.65
C ASN A 321 -8.79 -4.14 16.50
N PHE A 322 -8.97 -3.42 17.60
CA PHE A 322 -7.88 -3.05 18.49
C PHE A 322 -8.19 -3.39 19.93
N THR A 323 -7.12 -3.68 20.67
CA THR A 323 -7.09 -3.79 22.12
C THR A 323 -5.91 -2.98 22.64
N THR A 324 -6.16 -2.11 23.63
CA THR A 324 -5.11 -1.32 24.28
C THR A 324 -5.24 -1.38 25.79
N ARG A 325 -4.11 -1.32 26.49
CA ARG A 325 -4.07 -1.25 27.96
C ARG A 325 -3.10 -0.16 28.43
N ASN A 326 -3.57 0.69 29.33
CA ASN A 326 -2.74 1.60 30.08
C ASN A 326 -2.36 0.96 31.41
N LEU A 327 -1.05 0.76 31.64
CA LEU A 327 -0.55 0.06 32.83
C LEU A 327 -0.59 0.94 34.09
N ALA A 328 -0.58 2.26 33.95
CA ALA A 328 -0.55 3.18 35.10
C ALA A 328 -1.88 3.18 35.87
N ASN A 329 -3.01 3.01 35.18
CA ASN A 329 -4.35 3.04 35.75
C ASN A 329 -5.15 1.74 35.51
N ASN A 330 -4.51 0.72 34.91
CA ASN A 330 -5.14 -0.53 34.52
C ASN A 330 -6.37 -0.37 33.59
N GLU A 331 -6.45 0.72 32.82
CA GLU A 331 -7.54 0.97 31.88
C GLU A 331 -7.36 0.12 30.62
N TRP A 332 -8.41 -0.58 30.22
CA TRP A 332 -8.49 -1.30 28.94
C TRP A 332 -9.45 -0.61 27.99
N ARG A 333 -9.12 -0.64 26.70
CA ARG A 333 -10.03 -0.24 25.63
C ARG A 333 -9.98 -1.24 24.49
N THR A 334 -11.16 -1.61 24.01
CA THR A 334 -11.31 -2.43 22.80
C THR A 334 -12.31 -1.79 21.86
N GLY A 335 -12.17 -2.04 20.57
CA GLY A 335 -13.11 -1.53 19.58
C GLY A 335 -12.67 -1.84 18.15
N THR A 336 -13.32 -1.19 17.20
CA THR A 336 -12.98 -1.27 15.78
C THR A 336 -12.69 0.13 15.27
N ILE A 337 -11.62 0.30 14.49
CA ILE A 337 -11.29 1.58 13.85
C ILE A 337 -11.51 1.41 12.35
N HIS A 338 -12.33 2.27 11.77
CA HIS A 338 -12.40 2.44 10.33
C HIS A 338 -11.34 3.46 9.91
N ASN A 339 -10.27 2.97 9.29
CA ASN A 339 -9.11 3.76 8.90
C ASN A 339 -9.26 4.24 7.46
N LYS A 340 -8.91 5.51 7.23
CA LYS A 340 -8.78 6.08 5.89
C LYS A 340 -7.45 6.81 5.75
N TYR A 341 -6.71 6.46 4.71
CA TYR A 341 -5.43 7.05 4.33
C TYR A 341 -5.52 7.65 2.94
N THR A 342 -4.90 8.81 2.76
CA THR A 342 -4.66 9.42 1.46
C THR A 342 -3.17 9.44 1.22
N LEU A 343 -2.76 8.97 0.05
CA LEU A 343 -1.36 8.88 -0.35
C LEU A 343 -1.15 9.71 -1.61
N VAL A 344 0.00 10.39 -1.65
CA VAL A 344 0.47 11.11 -2.82
C VAL A 344 1.85 10.58 -3.20
N LYS A 345 2.11 10.46 -4.50
CA LYS A 345 3.42 10.12 -5.05
C LYS A 345 4.26 11.39 -5.12
N GLY A 346 5.39 11.41 -4.42
CA GLY A 346 6.45 12.40 -4.59
C GLY A 346 7.70 11.80 -5.24
N ASP A 347 8.79 12.57 -5.26
CA ASP A 347 10.08 12.16 -5.84
C ASP A 347 10.65 10.91 -5.16
N GLU A 348 10.47 10.78 -3.84
CA GLU A 348 10.91 9.63 -3.04
C GLU A 348 9.88 8.49 -2.99
N GLY A 349 8.86 8.55 -3.83
CA GLY A 349 7.77 7.58 -3.91
C GLY A 349 6.52 8.00 -3.13
N TRP A 350 5.68 7.00 -2.81
CA TRP A 350 4.39 7.23 -2.17
C TRP A 350 4.55 7.58 -0.69
N ARG A 351 3.79 8.58 -0.24
CA ARG A 351 3.75 9.06 1.15
C ARG A 351 2.31 9.36 1.57
N ILE A 352 2.01 9.16 2.85
CA ILE A 352 0.72 9.46 3.47
C ILE A 352 0.63 10.99 3.67
N THR A 353 -0.39 11.60 3.08
CA THR A 353 -0.69 13.05 3.17
C THR A 353 -2.00 13.34 3.92
N ALA A 354 -2.84 12.34 4.14
CA ALA A 354 -3.93 12.43 5.11
C ALA A 354 -4.15 11.09 5.82
N GLN A 355 -4.54 11.18 7.09
CA GLN A 355 -4.97 10.06 7.90
C GLN A 355 -6.19 10.46 8.73
N SER A 356 -7.19 9.58 8.74
CA SER A 356 -8.31 9.66 9.66
C SER A 356 -8.70 8.27 10.14
N GLY A 357 -9.32 8.22 11.33
CA GLY A 357 -9.84 7.00 11.92
C GLY A 357 -11.14 7.28 12.65
N ASP A 358 -12.16 6.49 12.37
CA ASP A 358 -13.46 6.53 13.06
C ASP A 358 -13.54 5.32 14.00
N VAL A 359 -13.57 5.59 15.31
CA VAL A 359 -13.60 4.55 16.34
C VAL A 359 -15.04 4.14 16.63
N ARG A 360 -15.34 2.87 16.43
CA ARG A 360 -16.66 2.26 16.63
C ARG A 360 -16.60 1.19 17.70
N ASN A 361 -17.76 0.90 18.29
CA ASN A 361 -17.96 -0.17 19.28
C ASN A 361 -16.95 -0.12 20.45
N LEU A 362 -16.56 1.10 20.85
CA LEU A 362 -15.57 1.30 21.91
C LEU A 362 -16.12 0.77 23.24
N ARG A 363 -15.43 -0.20 23.83
CA ARG A 363 -15.67 -0.71 25.18
C ARG A 363 -14.50 -0.35 26.07
N LYS A 364 -14.81 0.00 27.32
CA LYS A 364 -13.81 0.26 28.37
C LYS A 364 -13.89 -0.85 29.40
N ASN A 365 -12.74 -1.39 29.79
CA ASN A 365 -12.65 -2.50 30.76
C ASN A 365 -13.62 -3.65 30.43
N PRO A 366 -13.47 -4.30 29.26
CA PRO A 366 -14.29 -5.47 28.96
C PRO A 366 -14.05 -6.55 30.02
N ASP A 367 -15.13 -6.99 30.64
CA ASP A 367 -15.17 -8.03 31.68
C ASP A 367 -14.76 -9.42 31.16
#